data_AF-A0A7Y3HLM5-F1
#
_entry.id   AF-A0A7Y3HLM5-F1
#
_cell.length_a   1.000
_cell.length_b   1.000
_cell.length_c   1.000
_cell.angle_alpha   90.00
_cell.angle_beta   90.00
_cell.angle_gamma   90.00
#
_symmetry.space_group_name_H-M   'P 1'
#
loop_
_entity.id
_entity.type
_entity.pdbx_description
1 polymer ?
#
loop_
_entity_poly.entity_id
_entity_poly.type
_entity_poly.pdbx_seq_one_letter_code
_entity_poly.pdbx_strand_id
1 'polypeptide(L)' 'MLGKLKELKEMQAKAEEIKKRLDSITVRGTAAEDKIQVMCTGNKQVQNVVIDESLLNEINKTQLEQSMVEAIN' A
#
# COMPACT_ATOMS: atom_id res chain seq x y z
N MET A 1 -27.17 10.73 26.92
CA MET A 1 -26.85 10.93 25.48
C MET A 1 -25.54 11.69 25.27
N LEU A 2 -25.19 12.70 26.09
CA LEU A 2 -23.92 13.44 25.98
C LEU A 2 -22.65 12.59 26.17
N GLY A 3 -22.66 11.58 27.04
CA GLY A 3 -21.50 10.69 27.28
C GLY A 3 -21.07 9.93 26.02
N LYS A 4 -22.03 9.35 25.27
CA LYS A 4 -21.77 8.64 24.02
C LYS A 4 -21.17 9.54 22.93
N LEU A 5 -21.56 10.83 22.89
CA LEU A 5 -20.99 11.79 21.95
C LEU A 5 -19.52 12.09 22.26
N LYS A 6 -19.15 12.15 23.55
CA LYS A 6 -17.77 12.34 23.99
C LYS A 6 -16.89 11.13 23.62
N GLU A 7 -17.38 9.92 23.89
CA GLU A 7 -16.70 8.66 23.51
C GLU A 7 -16.47 8.56 22.00
N LEU A 8 -17.48 8.90 21.18
CA LEU A 8 -17.36 8.91 19.72
C LEU A 8 -16.28 9.89 19.23
N LYS A 9 -16.21 11.09 19.81
CA LYS A 9 -15.18 12.08 19.46
C LYS A 9 -13.77 11.61 19.84
N GLU A 10 -13.61 10.99 21.00
CA GLU A 10 -12.32 10.45 21.44
C GLU A 10 -11.85 9.29 20.54
N MET A 11 -12.77 8.42 20.12
CA MET A 11 -12.45 7.35 19.15
C MET A 11 -12.05 7.92 17.78
N GLN A 12 -12.76 8.94 17.28
CA GLN A 12 -12.40 9.62 16.03
C GLN A 12 -10.99 10.23 16.10
N ALA A 13 -10.66 10.92 17.20
CA ALA A 13 -9.33 11.51 17.38
C ALA A 13 -8.22 10.45 17.37
N LYS A 14 -8.44 9.32 18.06
CA LYS A 14 -7.49 8.19 18.05
C LYS A 14 -7.36 7.56 16.67
N ALA A 15 -8.46 7.41 15.93
CA ALA A 15 -8.43 6.88 14.57
C ALA A 15 -7.62 7.79 13.62
N GLU A 16 -7.78 9.11 13.72
CA GLU A 16 -7.00 10.09 12.95
C GLU A 16 -5.51 10.03 13.30
N GLU A 17 -5.15 9.88 14.58
CA GLU A 17 -3.75 9.71 14.98
C GLU A 17 -3.14 8.42 14.39
N ILE A 18 -3.87 7.30 14.49
CA ILE A 18 -3.43 6.02 13.92
C ILE A 18 -3.26 6.15 12.41
N LYS A 19 -4.22 6.77 11.72
CA LYS A 19 -4.16 6.98 10.28
C LYS A 19 -2.91 7.78 9.89
N LYS A 20 -2.62 8.90 10.56
CA LYS A 20 -1.42 9.70 10.31
C LYS A 20 -0.12 8.91 10.50
N ARG A 21 -0.09 8.01 11.49
CA ARG A 21 1.06 7.10 11.69
C ARG A 21 1.18 6.07 10.58
N LEU A 22 0.06 5.49 10.14
CA LEU A 22 0.06 4.54 9.03
C LEU A 22 0.47 5.20 7.71
N ASP A 23 0.09 6.46 7.49
CA ASP A 23 0.47 7.26 6.32
C ASP A 23 1.98 7.60 6.31
N SER A 24 2.64 7.69 7.47
CA SER A 24 4.08 7.97 7.55
C SER A 24 4.98 6.74 7.42
N ILE A 25 4.43 5.54 7.62
CA ILE A 25 5.16 4.29 7.43
C ILE A 25 5.23 4.01 5.93
N THR A 26 6.41 3.68 5.41
CA THR A 26 6.58 3.18 4.05
C THR A 26 7.05 1.72 4.09
N VAL A 27 6.39 0.88 3.31
CA VAL A 27 6.73 -0.54 3.10
C VAL A 27 7.09 -0.77 1.64
N ARG A 28 8.00 -1.70 1.40
CA ARG A 28 8.45 -2.11 0.05
C ARG A 28 8.08 -3.57 -0.16
N GLY A 29 7.30 -3.85 -1.20
CA GLY A 29 7.07 -5.18 -1.73
C GLY A 29 7.86 -5.39 -3.02
N THR A 30 8.36 -6.60 -3.25
CA THR A 30 9.06 -6.95 -4.48
C THR A 30 8.58 -8.29 -5.04
N ALA A 31 8.66 -8.44 -6.36
CA ALA A 31 8.32 -9.67 -7.07
C ALA A 31 9.20 -9.83 -8.31
N ALA A 32 9.11 -10.99 -8.97
CA ALA A 32 9.86 -11.33 -10.18
C ALA A 32 11.38 -11.09 -10.03
N GLU A 33 11.97 -11.57 -8.93
CA GLU A 33 13.40 -11.39 -8.61
C GLU A 33 13.80 -9.91 -8.51
N ASP A 34 13.03 -9.13 -7.75
CA ASP A 34 13.20 -7.67 -7.55
C ASP A 34 13.01 -6.80 -8.80
N LYS A 35 12.63 -7.37 -9.94
CA LYS A 35 12.30 -6.63 -11.17
C LYS A 35 11.01 -5.83 -11.07
N ILE A 36 10.14 -6.17 -10.13
CA ILE A 36 8.98 -5.36 -9.74
C ILE A 36 9.19 -4.91 -8.31
N GLN A 37 9.10 -3.60 -8.08
CA GLN A 37 9.15 -3.00 -6.76
C GLN A 37 7.95 -2.08 -6.58
N VAL A 38 7.21 -2.29 -5.50
CA VAL A 38 6.09 -1.44 -5.09
C VAL A 38 6.41 -0.82 -3.74
N MET A 39 6.20 0.48 -3.60
CA MET A 39 6.24 1.17 -2.31
C MET A 39 4.85 1.62 -1.92
N CYS A 40 4.42 1.22 -0.73
CA CYS A 40 3.11 1.56 -0.18
C CYS A 40 3.26 2.20 1.20
N THR A 41 2.28 2.99 1.63
CA THR A 41 2.20 3.39 3.03
C THR A 41 1.67 2.25 3.90
N GLY A 42 1.85 2.34 5.22
CA GLY A 42 1.19 1.44 6.18
C GLY A 42 -0.34 1.52 6.13
N ASN A 43 -0.89 2.59 5.55
CA ASN A 43 -2.33 2.76 5.27
C ASN A 43 -2.74 2.24 3.88
N LYS A 44 -1.89 1.42 3.25
CA LYS A 44 -2.12 0.78 1.95
C LYS A 44 -2.25 1.75 0.77
N GLN A 45 -1.68 2.96 0.86
CA GLN A 45 -1.59 3.87 -0.28
C GLN A 45 -0.34 3.55 -1.10
N VAL A 46 -0.51 3.14 -2.37
CA VAL A 46 0.63 2.97 -3.29
C VAL A 46 1.24 4.33 -3.59
N GLN A 47 2.54 4.48 -3.33
CA GLN A 47 3.30 5.71 -3.57
C GLN A 47 4.18 5.61 -4.82
N ASN A 48 4.70 4.42 -5.12
CA ASN A 48 5.54 4.22 -6.28
C ASN A 48 5.49 2.77 -6.78
N VAL A 49 5.64 2.60 -8.09
CA VAL A 49 5.79 1.30 -8.76
C VAL A 49 6.93 1.41 -9.74
N VAL A 50 7.91 0.52 -9.63
CA VAL A 50 9.04 0.40 -10.55
C VAL A 50 8.99 -0.99 -11.18
N ILE A 51 9.08 -1.03 -12.50
CA ILE A 51 9.04 -2.25 -13.30
C ILE A 51 10.24 -2.22 -14.23
N ASP A 52 11.04 -3.27 -14.22
CA ASP A 52 12.17 -3.44 -15.12
C ASP A 52 11.70 -3.54 -16.58
N GLU A 53 12.39 -2.87 -17.49
CA GLU A 53 12.04 -2.81 -18.92
C GLU A 53 11.97 -4.19 -19.58
N SER A 54 12.74 -5.16 -19.08
CA SER A 54 12.73 -6.54 -19.58
C SER A 54 11.38 -7.23 -19.45
N LEU A 55 10.51 -6.76 -18.54
CA LEU A 55 9.18 -7.32 -18.29
C LEU A 55 8.07 -6.67 -19.15
N LEU A 56 8.36 -5.61 -19.89
CA LEU A 56 7.35 -4.80 -20.61
C LEU A 56 6.99 -5.33 -22.01
N ASN A 57 7.42 -6.54 -22.38
CA ASN A 57 7.06 -7.11 -23.68
C ASN A 57 5.61 -7.62 -23.69
N GLU A 58 4.93 -7.53 -24.84
CA GLU A 58 3.50 -7.89 -24.95
C GLU A 58 3.20 -9.38 -24.69
N ILE A 59 4.21 -10.25 -24.89
CA ILE A 59 4.11 -11.70 -24.66
C ILE A 59 3.96 -12.03 -23.17
N ASN A 60 4.48 -11.16 -22.29
CA ASN A 60 4.56 -11.41 -20.85
C ASN A 60 3.48 -10.69 -20.04
N LYS A 61 2.47 -10.06 -20.67
CA LYS A 61 1.46 -9.25 -19.98
C LYS A 61 0.79 -9.97 -18.81
N THR A 62 0.30 -11.20 -19.00
CA THR A 62 -0.37 -11.97 -17.93
C THR A 62 0.57 -12.27 -16.76
N GLN A 63 1.82 -12.59 -17.05
CA GLN A 63 2.82 -12.84 -16.02
C GLN A 63 3.18 -11.56 -15.25
N LEU A 64 3.31 -10.43 -15.96
CA LEU A 64 3.52 -9.12 -15.37
C LEU A 64 2.37 -8.75 -14.41
N GLU A 65 1.12 -8.91 -14.86
CA GLU A 65 -0.07 -8.65 -14.02
C GLU A 65 -0.06 -9.51 -12.75
N GLN A 66 0.29 -10.79 -12.85
CA GLN A 66 0.38 -11.67 -11.70
C GLN A 66 1.50 -11.28 -10.72
N SER A 67 2.70 -10.98 -11.23
CA SER A 67 3.81 -10.54 -10.37
C SER A 67 3.56 -9.17 -9.74
N MET A 68 2.79 -8.28 -10.38
CA MET A 68 2.34 -7.04 -9.74
C MET A 68 1.42 -7.31 -8.55
N VAL A 69 0.52 -8.29 -8.64
CA VAL A 69 -0.33 -8.68 -7.50
C VAL A 69 0.52 -9.22 -6.35
N GLU A 70 1.54 -10.03 -6.64
CA GLU A 70 2.48 -10.55 -5.64
C GLU A 70 3.29 -9.44 -4.95
N ALA A 71 3.70 -8.40 -5.68
CA ALA A 71 4.42 -7.28 -5.08
C ALA A 71 3.54 -6.37 -4.21
N ILE A 72 2.21 -6.38 -4.41
CA ILE A 72 1.24 -5.52 -3.71
C ILE A 72 0.66 -6.19 -2.46
N ASN A 73 0.40 -7.51 -2.51
CA ASN A 73 -0.30 -8.27 -1.45
C ASN A 73 0.64 -8.78 -0.36
#